data_AF-A0A4V3D7V3-F1
#
_entry.id   AF-A0A4V3D7V3-F1
#
_cell.length_a   1.000
_cell.length_b   1.000
_cell.length_c   1.000
_cell.angle_alpha   90.00
_cell.angle_beta   90.00
_cell.angle_gamma   90.00
#
_symmetry.space_group_name_H-M   'P 1'
#
loop_
_entity.id
_entity.type
_entity.pdbx_description
1 polymer ?
#
loop_
_entity_poly.entity_id
_entity_poly.type
_entity_poly.pdbx_seq_one_letter_code
_entity_poly.pdbx_strand_id
1 'polypeptide(L)' 'MFFTQPNFILAGVLLFAFYTMGKEEAKHGRRDLGMIWALFSAIVSGIVIGVFAGDWLPVLLAQVGLFFAIAVVRLLMEKR' A
#
# COMPACT_ATOMS: atom_id res chain seq x y z
N MET A 1 -7.99 18.68 -14.67
CA MET A 1 -8.94 17.71 -14.06
C MET A 1 -8.28 16.34 -13.77
N PHE A 2 -6.98 16.28 -13.44
CA PHE A 2 -6.30 14.99 -13.19
C PHE A 2 -6.51 14.44 -11.76
N PHE A 3 -6.76 15.31 -10.78
CA PHE A 3 -6.82 14.93 -9.36
C PHE A 3 -8.12 14.25 -8.89
N THR A 4 -9.19 14.32 -9.68
CA THR A 4 -10.50 13.72 -9.33
C THR A 4 -10.75 12.37 -9.99
N GLN A 5 -9.76 11.80 -10.68
CA GLN A 5 -9.94 10.46 -11.22
C GLN A 5 -9.96 9.43 -10.07
N PRO A 6 -10.86 8.42 -10.12
CA PRO A 6 -11.11 7.50 -9.00
C PRO A 6 -9.85 6.76 -8.51
N ASN A 7 -8.94 6.45 -9.42
CA ASN A 7 -7.64 5.83 -9.20
C ASN A 7 -6.71 6.63 -8.27
N PHE A 8 -6.64 7.96 -8.36
CA PHE A 8 -5.80 8.76 -7.45
C PHE A 8 -6.39 8.85 -6.04
N ILE A 9 -7.72 8.95 -5.95
CA ILE A 9 -8.42 8.91 -4.66
C ILE A 9 -8.21 7.54 -4.01
N LEU A 10 -8.36 6.47 -4.77
CA LEU A 10 -8.18 5.11 -4.31
C LEU A 10 -6.73 4.83 -3.87
N ALA A 11 -5.74 5.31 -4.64
CA ALA A 11 -4.34 5.26 -4.27
C ALA A 11 -4.06 6.01 -2.96
N GLY A 12 -4.65 7.20 -2.77
CA GLY A 12 -4.51 7.98 -1.54
C GLY A 12 -5.13 7.29 -0.32
N VAL A 13 -6.32 6.71 -0.47
CA VAL A 13 -6.99 5.95 0.59
C VAL A 13 -6.16 4.72 0.98
N LEU A 14 -5.62 3.99 0.00
CA LEU A 14 -4.81 2.79 0.24
C LEU A 14 -3.47 3.14 0.90
N LEU A 15 -2.82 4.22 0.46
CA LEU A 15 -1.62 4.75 1.11
C LEU A 15 -1.88 5.04 2.59
N PHE A 16 -2.98 5.71 2.91
CA PHE A 16 -3.36 5.98 4.29
C PHE A 16 -3.65 4.70 5.07
N ALA A 17 -4.33 3.72 4.46
CA ALA A 17 -4.60 2.43 5.08
C ALA A 17 -3.30 1.68 5.43
N PHE A 18 -2.34 1.58 4.51
CA PHE A 18 -1.04 0.94 4.76
C PHE A 18 -0.20 1.70 5.80
N TYR A 19 -0.29 3.04 5.82
CA TYR A 19 0.34 3.84 6.86
C TYR A 19 -0.24 3.52 8.25
N THR A 20 -1.56 3.50 8.38
CA THR A 20 -2.24 3.16 9.64
C THR A 20 -1.93 1.73 10.07
N MET A 21 -1.87 0.79 9.14
CA MET A 21 -1.55 -0.61 9.42
C MET A 21 -0.17 -0.77 10.09
N GLY A 22 0.87 -0.10 9.59
CA GLY A 22 2.18 -0.16 10.24
C GLY A 22 2.27 0.63 11.54
N LYS A 23 1.47 1.69 11.71
CA LYS A 23 1.34 2.38 13.00
C LYS A 23 0.64 1.56 14.07
N GLU A 24 -0.41 0.83 13.71
CA GLU A 24 -1.07 -0.12 14.63
C GLU A 24 -0.08 -1.22 15.06
N GLU A 25 0.79 -1.69 14.16
CA GLU A 25 1.85 -2.63 14.55
C GLU A 25 2.85 -2.04 15.54
N ALA A 26 3.20 -0.76 15.40
CA ALA A 26 4.08 -0.07 16.33
C ALA A 26 3.49 -0.01 17.75
N LYS A 27 2.16 0.11 17.87
CA LYS A 27 1.47 0.08 19.17
C LYS A 27 1.57 -1.27 19.88
N HIS A 28 1.77 -2.36 19.12
CA HIS A 28 1.95 -3.71 19.64
C HIS A 28 3.41 -4.08 19.91
N GLY A 29 4.31 -3.09 20.00
CA GLY A 29 5.72 -3.31 20.34
C GLY A 29 6.59 -3.82 19.18
N ARG A 30 6.05 -3.86 17.95
CA ARG A 30 6.81 -4.15 16.73
C ARG A 30 7.42 -2.88 16.15
N ARG A 31 8.39 -3.02 15.25
CA ARG A 31 9.05 -1.89 14.58
C ARG A 31 8.03 -1.11 13.74
N ASP A 32 8.04 0.23 13.83
CA ASP A 32 7.19 1.07 12.98
C ASP A 32 7.66 0.96 11.52
N LEU A 33 6.86 0.26 10.73
CA LEU A 33 7.04 0.11 9.29
C LEU A 33 5.95 0.85 8.51
N GLY A 34 5.12 1.66 9.16
CA GLY A 34 3.98 2.34 8.53
C GLY A 34 4.40 3.26 7.39
N MET A 35 5.48 4.02 7.58
CA MET A 35 6.03 4.87 6.53
C MET A 35 6.56 4.06 5.34
N ILE A 36 7.17 2.90 5.60
CA ILE A 36 7.69 1.99 4.57
C ILE A 36 6.55 1.37 3.78
N TRP A 37 5.52 0.85 4.44
CA TRP A 37 4.34 0.27 3.79
C TRP A 37 3.57 1.29 2.96
N ALA A 38 3.38 2.50 3.49
CA ALA A 38 2.76 3.60 2.76
C ALA A 38 3.56 4.00 1.52
N LEU A 39 4.89 4.06 1.62
CA LEU A 39 5.78 4.37 0.50
C LEU A 39 5.68 3.29 -0.60
N PHE A 40 5.69 2.01 -0.23
CA PHE A 40 5.47 0.93 -1.19
C PHE A 40 4.11 1.03 -1.88
N SER A 41 3.05 1.33 -1.12
CA SER A 41 1.71 1.53 -1.69
C SER A 41 1.67 2.69 -2.68
N ALA A 42 2.35 3.80 -2.36
CA ALA A 42 2.46 4.96 -3.24
C ALA A 42 3.19 4.62 -4.55
N ILE A 43 4.34 3.94 -4.45
CA ILE A 43 5.15 3.53 -5.61
C ILE A 43 4.36 2.57 -6.50
N VAL A 44 3.75 1.53 -5.92
CA VAL A 44 2.97 0.54 -6.67
C VAL A 44 1.78 1.21 -7.36
N SER A 45 1.05 2.09 -6.65
CA SER A 45 -0.05 2.84 -7.25
C SER A 45 0.41 3.73 -8.41
N GLY A 46 1.52 4.45 -8.24
CA GLY A 46 2.07 5.30 -9.29
C GLY A 46 2.47 4.53 -10.55
N ILE A 47 3.14 3.38 -10.38
CA ILE A 47 3.51 2.49 -11.49
C ILE A 47 2.26 1.98 -12.21
N VAL A 48 1.28 1.48 -11.46
CA VAL A 48 0.08 0.88 -12.04
C VAL A 48 -0.78 1.92 -12.77
N ILE A 49 -0.94 3.11 -12.19
CA ILE A 49 -1.64 4.22 -12.85
C ILE A 49 -0.93 4.63 -14.15
N GLY A 50 0.41 4.69 -14.13
CA GLY A 50 1.21 5.03 -15.31
C GLY A 50 1.14 3.99 -16.43
N VAL A 51 1.11 2.69 -16.08
CA VAL A 51 1.11 1.58 -17.06
C VAL A 51 -0.29 1.30 -17.61
N PHE A 52 -1.32 1.33 -16.75
CA PHE A 52 -2.70 0.94 -17.10
C PHE A 52 -3.60 2.15 -17.40
N ALA A 53 -3.01 3.30 -17.77
CA ALA A 53 -3.72 4.52 -18.18
C ALA A 53 -4.80 5.01 -17.17
N GLY A 54 -4.64 4.67 -15.89
CA GLY A 54 -5.52 5.14 -14.82
C GLY A 54 -6.75 4.28 -14.51
N ASP A 55 -6.83 3.03 -14.99
CA ASP A 55 -7.89 2.12 -14.54
C ASP A 55 -7.79 1.81 -13.03
N TRP A 56 -8.92 1.80 -12.35
CA TRP A 56 -9.00 1.59 -10.90
C TRP A 56 -8.81 0.13 -10.48
N LEU A 57 -9.22 -0.82 -11.33
CA LEU A 57 -9.18 -2.26 -11.03
C LEU A 57 -7.73 -2.79 -10.92
N PRO A 58 -6.81 -2.46 -11.85
CA PRO A 58 -5.39 -2.81 -11.70
C PRO A 58 -4.78 -2.26 -10.42
N VAL A 59 -5.15 -1.03 -10.02
CA VAL A 59 -4.65 -0.42 -8.77
C VAL A 59 -5.10 -1.25 -7.56
N LEU A 60 -6.37 -1.63 -7.49
CA LEU A 60 -6.86 -2.51 -6.42
C LEU A 60 -6.12 -3.85 -6.38
N LEU A 61 -5.99 -4.52 -7.53
CA LEU A 61 -5.33 -5.82 -7.60
C LEU A 61 -3.87 -5.74 -7.16
N ALA A 62 -3.15 -4.70 -7.58
CA ALA A 62 -1.77 -4.49 -7.16
C ALA A 62 -1.65 -4.21 -5.66
N GLN A 63 -2.61 -3.50 -5.08
CA GLN A 63 -2.64 -3.19 -3.64
C GLN A 63 -3.02 -4.42 -2.80
N VAL A 64 -3.89 -5.29 -3.31
CA VAL A 64 -4.15 -6.61 -2.72
C VAL A 64 -2.88 -7.47 -2.77
N GLY A 65 -2.18 -7.50 -3.90
CA GLY A 65 -0.90 -8.20 -4.03
C GLY A 65 0.15 -7.66 -3.04
N LEU A 66 0.24 -6.33 -2.89
CA LEU A 66 1.11 -5.69 -1.92
C LEU A 66 0.74 -6.11 -0.49
N PHE A 67 -0.55 -6.12 -0.13
CA PHE A 67 -1.01 -6.58 1.18
C PHE A 67 -0.52 -8.00 1.52
N PHE A 68 -0.65 -8.93 0.57
CA PHE A 68 -0.12 -10.29 0.74
C PHE A 68 1.40 -10.32 0.84
N ALA A 69 2.12 -9.56 0.00
CA ALA A 69 3.58 -9.48 0.08
C ALA A 69 4.05 -8.98 1.45
N ILE A 70 3.37 -7.97 1.99
CA ILE A 70 3.61 -7.43 3.33
C ILE A 70 3.36 -8.50 4.39
N ALA A 71 2.25 -9.24 4.31
CA ALA A 71 1.95 -10.32 5.23
C ALA A 71 3.01 -11.44 5.19
N VAL A 72 3.49 -11.81 3.99
CA VAL A 72 4.56 -12.80 3.83
C VAL A 72 5.87 -12.30 4.42
N VAL A 73 6.27 -11.05 4.14
CA VAL A 73 7.48 -10.44 4.71
C VAL A 73 7.40 -10.40 6.24
N ARG A 74 6.23 -10.12 6.81
CA ARG A 74 5.99 -10.19 8.26
C ARG A 74 6.21 -11.59 8.81
N LEU A 75 5.59 -12.61 8.21
CA LEU A 75 5.75 -14.00 8.63
C LEU A 75 7.21 -14.47 8.59
N LEU A 76 7.98 -13.99 7.60
CA LEU A 76 9.41 -14.29 7.49
C LEU A 76 10.25 -13.55 8.55
N MET A 77 9.92 -12.31 8.87
CA MET A 77 10.63 -11.54 9.91
C MET A 77 10.31 -12.01 11.33
N GLU A 78 9.09 -12.47 11.61
CA GLU A 78 8.68 -12.97 12.93
C GLU A 78 9.29 -14.33 13.26
N LYS A 79 9.66 -15.13 12.25
CA LYS A 79 10.35 -16.41 12.44
C LYS A 79 11.85 -16.28 12.79
N ARG A 80 12.42 -15.07 12.74
CA ARG A 80 13.85 -14.83 12.88
C ARG A 80 14.17 -14.15 14.19
#